data_AF-A0AAP2Z183-F1
#
_entry.id   AF-A0AAP2Z183-F1
#
_cell.length_a   1.000
_cell.length_b   1.000
_cell.length_c   1.000
_cell.angle_alpha   90.00
_cell.angle_beta   90.00
_cell.angle_gamma   90.00
#
_symmetry.space_group_name_H-M   'P 1'
#
loop_
_entity.id
_entity.type
_entity.pdbx_description
1 polymer ?
#
loop_
_entity_poly.entity_id
_entity_poly.type
_entity_poly.pdbx_seq_one_letter_code
_entity_poly.pdbx_strand_id
1 'polypeptide(L)'
;MTSLSEDQGSYNSKIKRVSSKYGLEDIDRELADRWTRTDDRFSLRELADFFNEQVLRAAVESQNMNPLEGEVENFYRILTDDVSSGVKMQARKRLEQNGVDVDELVHDFVSYQSINRHLKNDLGVTQSTTESGSDPKRKQQRLYALQNRVVAVVENTLEQLQGTGELALPDFDVVVDIRITCSHCNRIHSLRELFDQKGCECQLESDT
;
A
#
# COMPACT_ATOMS: atom_id res chain seq x y z
N MET A 1 28.48 27.94 15.84
CA MET A 1 28.66 27.97 14.37
C MET A 1 28.63 26.53 13.91
N THR A 2 27.45 25.92 13.90
CA THR A 2 26.52 25.81 12.76
C THR A 2 26.99 24.73 11.78
N SER A 3 26.42 23.53 11.89
CA SER A 3 25.64 22.97 10.79
C SER A 3 24.76 21.83 11.31
N LEU A 4 23.47 22.14 11.49
CA LEU A 4 22.37 21.20 11.38
C LEU A 4 22.22 20.87 9.89
N SER A 5 22.27 19.59 9.51
CA SER A 5 21.68 19.05 8.27
C SER A 5 21.79 17.53 8.33
N GLU A 6 20.82 16.67 8.07
CA GLU A 6 19.38 16.77 7.87
C GLU A 6 18.98 15.29 7.79
N ASP A 7 18.29 14.79 8.81
CA ASP A 7 17.70 13.45 8.77
C ASP A 7 16.46 13.51 7.87
N GLN A 8 16.66 13.25 6.58
CA GLN A 8 15.62 13.25 5.57
C GLN A 8 15.88 12.14 4.54
N GLY A 9 15.05 11.09 4.59
CA GLY A 9 14.56 10.51 3.35
C GLY A 9 14.61 8.99 3.15
N SER A 10 14.44 8.15 4.18
CA SER A 10 13.73 6.89 3.89
C SER A 10 12.27 7.26 3.68
N TYR A 11 11.71 7.07 2.48
CA TYR A 11 10.35 7.46 2.11
C TYR A 11 9.29 6.71 2.95
N ASN A 12 9.11 7.14 4.19
CA ASN A 12 8.19 6.58 5.15
C ASN A 12 6.84 7.27 4.93
N SER A 13 5.95 6.65 4.15
CA SER A 13 4.64 7.24 3.89
C SER A 13 3.90 7.51 5.21
N LYS A 14 3.03 8.53 5.23
CA LYS A 14 2.21 8.86 6.41
C LYS A 14 1.54 7.61 6.99
N ILE A 15 1.12 6.68 6.14
CA ILE A 15 0.52 5.41 6.55
C ILE A 15 1.51 4.58 7.36
N LYS A 16 2.71 4.25 6.83
CA LYS A 16 3.71 3.49 7.59
C LYS A 16 4.05 4.12 8.94
N ARG A 17 4.26 5.44 8.98
CA ARG A 17 4.49 6.18 10.24
C ARG A 17 3.35 6.00 11.25
N VAL A 18 2.11 6.15 10.79
CA VAL A 18 0.91 6.06 11.64
C VAL A 18 0.67 4.60 12.05
N SER A 19 0.79 3.64 11.14
CA SER A 19 0.68 2.22 11.45
C SER A 19 1.66 1.78 12.53
N SER A 20 2.92 2.21 12.46
CA SER A 20 3.92 1.93 13.50
C SER A 20 3.56 2.61 14.83
N LYS A 21 3.08 3.85 14.81
CA LYS A 21 2.69 4.59 16.02
C LYS A 21 1.55 3.90 16.77
N TYR A 22 0.57 3.35 16.05
CA TYR A 22 -0.63 2.74 16.63
C TYR A 22 -0.59 1.20 16.69
N GLY A 23 0.54 0.57 16.36
CA GLY A 23 0.70 -0.88 16.45
C GLY A 23 -0.14 -1.68 15.43
N LEU A 24 -0.40 -1.11 14.26
CA LEU A 24 -1.25 -1.72 13.22
C LEU A 24 -0.42 -2.62 12.29
N GLU A 25 0.08 -3.74 12.80
CA GLU A 25 1.06 -4.59 12.10
C GLU A 25 0.52 -5.26 10.82
N ASP A 26 -0.76 -5.64 10.79
CA ASP A 26 -1.38 -6.34 9.65
C ASP A 26 -2.06 -5.40 8.64
N ILE A 27 -2.05 -4.09 8.85
CA ILE A 27 -2.88 -3.13 8.11
C ILE A 27 -2.54 -3.08 6.62
N ASP A 28 -1.27 -3.24 6.25
CA ASP A 28 -0.83 -3.26 4.85
C ASP A 28 -1.47 -4.43 4.09
N ARG A 29 -1.57 -5.60 4.74
CA ARG A 29 -2.22 -6.80 4.16
C ARG A 29 -3.72 -6.58 4.05
N GLU A 30 -4.36 -6.02 5.08
CA GLU A 30 -5.80 -5.77 5.08
C GLU A 30 -6.22 -4.74 4.03
N LEU A 31 -5.47 -3.65 3.89
CA LEU A 31 -5.71 -2.65 2.85
C LEU A 31 -5.56 -3.25 1.45
N ALA A 32 -4.52 -4.05 1.22
CA ALA A 32 -4.30 -4.73 -0.06
C ALA A 32 -5.40 -5.73 -0.39
N ASP A 33 -5.82 -6.55 0.58
CA ASP A 33 -6.89 -7.53 0.42
C ASP A 33 -8.22 -6.83 0.10
N ARG A 34 -8.66 -5.88 0.93
CA ARG A 34 -9.91 -5.13 0.72
C ARG A 34 -9.94 -4.37 -0.61
N TRP A 35 -8.79 -3.89 -1.08
CA TRP A 35 -8.65 -3.22 -2.37
C TRP A 35 -8.74 -4.17 -3.58
N THR A 36 -8.31 -5.42 -3.42
CA THR A 36 -8.15 -6.39 -4.53
C THR A 36 -9.15 -7.54 -4.55
N ARG A 37 -9.98 -7.67 -3.50
CA ARG A 37 -11.09 -8.64 -3.42
C ARG A 37 -11.92 -8.68 -4.68
N THR A 38 -12.63 -9.78 -4.94
CA THR A 38 -13.48 -9.86 -6.13
C THR A 38 -14.83 -9.20 -5.91
N ASP A 39 -15.43 -9.46 -4.76
CA ASP A 39 -16.74 -8.97 -4.32
C ASP A 39 -16.57 -8.09 -3.06
N ASP A 40 -17.53 -7.21 -2.80
CA ASP A 40 -17.54 -6.26 -1.67
C ASP A 40 -16.21 -5.51 -1.49
N ARG A 41 -15.67 -5.03 -2.61
CA ARG A 41 -14.41 -4.30 -2.68
C ARG A 41 -14.56 -2.92 -2.06
N PHE A 42 -13.52 -2.48 -1.37
CA PHE A 42 -13.47 -1.14 -0.82
C PHE A 42 -12.95 -0.17 -1.90
N SER A 43 -13.56 0.99 -2.01
CA SER A 43 -13.02 2.15 -2.69
C SER A 43 -11.84 2.75 -1.90
N LEU A 44 -11.04 3.62 -2.53
CA LEU A 44 -9.96 4.32 -1.84
C LEU A 44 -10.43 5.19 -0.67
N ARG A 45 -11.69 5.66 -0.71
CA ARG A 45 -12.29 6.42 0.39
C ARG A 45 -12.65 5.48 1.54
N GLU A 46 -13.35 4.39 1.25
CA GLU A 46 -13.67 3.38 2.27
C GLU A 46 -12.41 2.78 2.91
N LEU A 47 -11.31 2.64 2.17
CA LEU A 47 -10.02 2.23 2.73
C LEU A 47 -9.39 3.30 3.63
N ALA A 48 -9.58 4.58 3.33
CA ALA A 48 -9.13 5.67 4.19
C ALA A 48 -9.95 5.71 5.49
N ASP A 49 -11.27 5.54 5.37
CA ASP A 49 -12.18 5.47 6.51
C ASP A 49 -11.82 4.27 7.39
N PHE A 50 -11.70 3.09 6.79
CA PHE A 50 -11.24 1.88 7.48
C PHE A 50 -9.91 2.10 8.22
N PHE A 51 -8.90 2.65 7.56
CA PHE A 51 -7.60 2.91 8.19
C PHE A 51 -7.74 3.87 9.39
N ASN A 52 -8.47 4.97 9.22
CA ASN A 52 -8.64 5.99 10.26
C ASN A 52 -9.46 5.46 11.45
N GLU A 53 -10.44 4.60 11.20
CA GLU A 53 -11.19 3.88 12.24
C GLU A 53 -10.28 2.94 13.04
N GLN A 54 -9.37 2.21 12.38
CA GLN A 54 -8.38 1.37 13.07
C GLN A 54 -7.41 2.21 13.93
N VAL A 55 -7.00 3.38 13.45
CA VAL A 55 -6.20 4.34 14.23
C VAL A 55 -6.96 4.84 15.46
N LEU A 56 -8.21 5.24 15.29
CA LEU A 56 -9.06 5.68 16.41
C LEU A 56 -9.30 4.54 17.41
N ARG A 57 -9.56 3.32 16.93
CA ARG A 57 -9.72 2.13 17.77
C ARG A 57 -8.49 1.89 18.63
N ALA A 58 -7.31 1.87 18.01
CA ALA A 58 -6.04 1.70 18.74
C ALA A 58 -5.80 2.83 19.74
N ALA A 59 -6.12 4.08 19.40
CA ALA A 59 -5.99 5.22 20.31
C ALA A 59 -6.88 5.06 21.55
N VAL A 60 -8.13 4.65 21.36
CA VAL A 60 -9.13 4.47 22.43
C VAL A 60 -8.76 3.26 23.31
N GLU A 61 -8.41 2.13 22.70
CA GLU A 61 -8.00 0.91 23.41
C GLU A 61 -6.72 1.12 24.24
N SER A 62 -5.77 1.95 23.75
CA SER A 62 -4.56 2.30 24.51
C SER A 62 -4.85 3.00 25.85
N GLN A 63 -6.03 3.62 25.98
CA GLN A 63 -6.47 4.30 27.20
C GLN A 63 -7.41 3.43 28.05
N ASN A 64 -7.47 2.11 27.81
CA ASN A 64 -8.40 1.18 28.44
C ASN A 64 -9.89 1.52 28.24
N MET A 65 -10.23 2.32 27.23
CA MET A 65 -11.62 2.40 26.77
C MET A 65 -11.95 1.14 25.97
N ASN A 66 -13.08 0.52 26.31
CA ASN A 66 -13.67 -0.57 25.53
C ASN A 66 -14.91 -0.04 24.81
N PRO A 67 -14.77 0.54 23.61
CA PRO A 67 -15.90 1.06 22.86
C PRO A 67 -16.85 -0.08 22.47
N LEU A 68 -18.15 0.19 22.50
CA LEU A 68 -19.13 -0.76 21.97
C LEU A 68 -19.01 -0.86 20.45
N GLU A 69 -19.57 -1.94 19.88
CA GLU A 69 -19.69 -2.09 18.44
C GLU A 69 -20.37 -0.86 17.81
N GLY A 70 -19.75 -0.27 16.79
CA GLY A 70 -20.26 0.93 16.12
C GLY A 70 -19.86 2.27 16.77
N GLU A 71 -19.32 2.29 17.98
CA GLU A 71 -18.94 3.56 18.64
C GLU A 71 -17.73 4.22 17.97
N VAL A 72 -16.74 3.44 17.54
CA VAL A 72 -15.53 3.95 16.86
C VAL A 72 -15.91 4.62 15.54
N GLU A 73 -16.69 3.92 14.72
CA GLU A 73 -17.19 4.37 13.43
C GLU A 73 -18.02 5.65 13.60
N ASN A 74 -18.86 5.72 14.64
CA ASN A 74 -19.63 6.90 14.96
C ASN A 74 -18.76 8.08 15.43
N PHE A 75 -17.75 7.85 16.27
CA PHE A 75 -16.81 8.89 16.69
C PHE A 75 -16.02 9.42 15.51
N TYR A 76 -15.47 8.54 14.67
CA TYR A 76 -14.75 8.91 13.46
C TYR A 76 -15.61 9.80 12.58
N ARG A 77 -16.83 9.35 12.24
CA ARG A 77 -17.81 10.13 11.47
C ARG A 77 -18.08 11.50 12.06
N ILE A 78 -18.31 11.61 13.37
CA ILE A 78 -18.55 12.91 14.04
C ILE A 78 -17.33 13.83 13.96
N LEU A 79 -16.11 13.28 14.01
CA LEU A 79 -14.87 14.05 13.94
C LEU A 79 -14.56 14.53 12.51
N THR A 80 -14.94 13.78 11.49
CA THR A 80 -14.63 14.08 10.08
C THR A 80 -15.73 14.81 9.33
N ASP A 81 -17.00 14.53 9.63
CA ASP A 81 -18.13 15.06 8.89
C ASP A 81 -18.47 16.51 9.29
N ASP A 82 -19.24 17.15 8.42
CA ASP A 82 -19.85 18.46 8.68
C ASP A 82 -21.10 18.29 9.57
N VAL A 83 -20.84 18.06 10.86
CA VAL A 83 -21.86 18.05 11.92
C VAL A 83 -21.81 19.34 12.72
N SER A 84 -22.86 19.61 13.50
CA SER A 84 -22.89 20.82 14.33
C SER A 84 -21.70 20.89 15.29
N SER A 85 -21.17 22.09 15.49
CA SER A 85 -20.02 22.32 16.38
C SER A 85 -20.25 21.79 17.79
N GLY A 86 -21.50 21.79 18.27
CA GLY A 86 -21.88 21.24 19.57
C GLY A 86 -21.72 19.72 19.65
N VAL A 87 -22.17 18.98 18.63
CA VAL A 87 -22.01 17.52 18.55
C VAL A 87 -20.54 17.14 18.43
N LYS A 88 -19.79 17.86 17.59
CA LYS A 88 -18.35 17.67 17.43
C LYS A 88 -17.60 17.90 18.75
N MET A 89 -17.89 19.00 19.45
CA MET A 89 -17.30 19.30 20.75
C MET A 89 -17.62 18.22 21.80
N GLN A 90 -18.86 17.72 21.83
CA GLN A 90 -19.24 16.67 22.78
C GLN A 90 -18.48 15.36 22.53
N ALA A 91 -18.31 14.95 21.27
CA ALA A 91 -17.51 13.78 20.92
C ALA A 91 -16.03 13.96 21.31
N ARG A 92 -15.45 15.11 20.97
CA ARG A 92 -14.08 15.47 21.36
C ARG A 92 -13.88 15.41 22.86
N LYS A 93 -14.76 16.06 23.63
CA LYS A 93 -14.69 16.07 25.10
C LYS A 93 -14.79 14.67 25.68
N ARG A 94 -15.63 13.79 25.12
CA ARG A 94 -15.73 12.40 25.58
C ARG A 94 -14.42 11.63 25.36
N LEU A 95 -13.77 11.80 24.20
CA LEU A 95 -12.47 11.18 23.92
C LEU A 95 -11.36 11.76 24.83
N GLU A 96 -11.28 13.07 24.95
CA GLU A 96 -10.28 13.79 25.77
C GLU A 96 -10.41 13.44 27.26
N GLN A 97 -11.65 13.30 27.79
CA GLN A 97 -11.90 12.87 29.16
C GLN A 97 -11.40 11.46 29.48
N ASN A 98 -11.23 10.63 28.45
CA ASN A 98 -10.68 9.30 28.57
C ASN A 98 -9.20 9.24 28.14
N GLY A 99 -8.52 10.38 28.06
CA GLY A 99 -7.06 10.42 27.82
C GLY A 99 -6.64 10.37 26.35
N VAL A 100 -7.57 10.42 25.40
CA VAL A 100 -7.23 10.47 23.97
C VAL A 100 -6.87 11.91 23.57
N ASP A 101 -5.67 12.11 23.02
CA ASP A 101 -5.30 13.36 22.34
C ASP A 101 -5.99 13.43 20.97
N VAL A 102 -7.12 14.14 20.91
CA VAL A 102 -7.94 14.20 19.70
C VAL A 102 -7.30 15.04 18.60
N ASP A 103 -6.49 16.04 18.94
CA ASP A 103 -5.82 16.86 17.93
C ASP A 103 -4.71 16.07 17.23
N GLU A 104 -3.93 15.32 18.00
CA GLU A 104 -2.93 14.43 17.43
C GLU A 104 -3.57 13.29 16.61
N LEU A 105 -4.65 12.70 17.13
CA LEU A 105 -5.42 11.67 16.42
C LEU A 105 -5.94 12.17 15.06
N VAL A 106 -6.60 13.32 15.04
CA VAL A 106 -7.14 13.90 13.79
C VAL A 106 -6.01 14.28 12.84
N HIS A 107 -4.87 14.75 13.35
CA HIS A 107 -3.69 15.01 12.54
C HIS A 107 -3.14 13.75 11.90
N ASP A 108 -3.22 12.59 12.56
CA ASP A 108 -2.73 11.32 12.02
C ASP A 108 -3.68 10.66 11.01
N PHE A 109 -4.94 11.08 10.94
CA PHE A 109 -5.87 10.61 9.90
C PHE A 109 -5.34 10.85 8.48
N VAL A 110 -5.56 9.87 7.62
CA VAL A 110 -5.07 9.84 6.25
C VAL A 110 -6.21 10.10 5.28
N SER A 111 -5.85 10.67 4.13
CA SER A 111 -6.76 10.88 3.02
C SER A 111 -6.74 9.72 2.04
N TYR A 112 -7.76 9.63 1.19
CA TYR A 112 -7.78 8.65 0.09
C TYR A 112 -6.56 8.79 -0.86
N GLN A 113 -5.98 9.99 -1.03
CA GLN A 113 -4.75 10.16 -1.80
C GLN A 113 -3.54 9.51 -1.12
N SER A 114 -3.50 9.56 0.22
CA SER A 114 -2.46 8.90 1.01
C SER A 114 -2.54 7.38 0.84
N ILE A 115 -3.76 6.83 0.94
CA ILE A 115 -4.04 5.40 0.68
C ILE A 115 -3.65 5.01 -0.73
N ASN A 116 -4.09 5.75 -1.74
CA ASN A 116 -3.73 5.48 -3.15
C ASN A 116 -2.22 5.46 -3.37
N ARG A 117 -1.49 6.43 -2.79
CA ARG A 117 -0.03 6.47 -2.87
C ARG A 117 0.59 5.26 -2.18
N HIS A 118 0.16 4.92 -0.98
CA HIS A 118 0.70 3.78 -0.24
C HIS A 118 0.42 2.45 -0.96
N LEU A 119 -0.82 2.21 -1.40
CA LEU A 119 -1.17 1.02 -2.17
C LEU A 119 -0.30 0.88 -3.43
N LYS A 120 -0.09 1.96 -4.19
CA LYS A 120 0.64 1.91 -5.45
C LYS A 120 2.16 1.90 -5.29
N ASN A 121 2.68 2.76 -4.42
CA ASN A 121 4.11 3.03 -4.34
C ASN A 121 4.79 2.17 -3.29
N ASP A 122 4.11 1.89 -2.17
CA ASP A 122 4.70 1.10 -1.08
C ASP A 122 4.35 -0.38 -1.22
N LEU A 123 3.09 -0.69 -1.56
CA LEU A 123 2.60 -2.07 -1.67
C LEU A 123 2.62 -2.62 -3.09
N GLY A 124 2.76 -1.77 -4.11
CA GLY A 124 2.73 -2.18 -5.53
C GLY A 124 1.40 -2.77 -5.98
N VAL A 125 0.30 -2.49 -5.25
CA VAL A 125 -1.02 -3.05 -5.50
C VAL A 125 -1.85 -2.07 -6.31
N THR A 126 -2.40 -2.56 -7.43
CA THR A 126 -3.32 -1.80 -8.27
C THR A 126 -4.64 -2.54 -8.40
N GLN A 127 -5.73 -1.78 -8.57
CA GLN A 127 -7.04 -2.37 -8.78
C GLN A 127 -7.02 -3.17 -10.08
N SER A 128 -7.20 -4.48 -9.97
CA SER A 128 -7.61 -5.28 -11.11
C SER A 128 -9.06 -4.93 -11.39
N THR A 129 -9.31 -3.91 -12.22
CA THR A 129 -10.66 -3.59 -12.67
C THR A 129 -11.28 -4.84 -13.26
N THR A 130 -12.33 -5.32 -12.63
CA THR A 130 -13.22 -6.34 -13.20
C THR A 130 -14.11 -5.62 -14.19
N GLU A 131 -13.62 -5.51 -15.41
CA GLU A 131 -14.49 -5.50 -16.57
C GLU A 131 -14.02 -6.64 -17.47
N SER A 132 -14.93 -7.57 -17.70
CA SER A 132 -14.82 -8.66 -18.64
C SER A 132 -14.17 -8.19 -19.94
N GLY A 133 -12.95 -8.63 -20.19
CA GLY A 133 -12.22 -8.23 -21.39
C GLY A 133 -10.81 -8.76 -21.38
N SER A 134 -10.58 -9.76 -22.23
CA SER A 134 -9.28 -10.14 -22.75
C SER A 134 -8.53 -8.91 -23.31
N ASP A 135 -7.87 -8.12 -22.44
CA ASP A 135 -6.89 -7.14 -22.87
C ASP A 135 -5.48 -7.68 -22.60
N PRO A 136 -4.80 -8.25 -23.62
CA PRO A 136 -3.42 -8.69 -23.53
C PRO A 136 -2.47 -7.62 -22.98
N LYS A 137 -2.72 -6.33 -23.25
CA LYS A 137 -1.87 -5.24 -22.76
C LYS A 137 -1.93 -5.09 -21.25
N ARG A 138 -3.12 -5.22 -20.66
CA ARG A 138 -3.27 -5.19 -19.19
C ARG A 138 -2.59 -6.39 -18.52
N LYS A 139 -2.71 -7.58 -19.10
CA LYS A 139 -2.01 -8.78 -18.58
C LYS A 139 -0.49 -8.62 -18.67
N GLN A 140 0.01 -8.08 -19.78
CA GLN A 140 1.43 -7.74 -19.97
C GLN A 140 1.91 -6.70 -18.94
N GLN A 141 1.15 -5.62 -18.72
CA GLN A 141 1.48 -4.61 -17.71
C GLN A 141 1.56 -5.18 -16.29
N ARG A 142 0.68 -6.12 -15.94
CA ARG A 142 0.74 -6.81 -14.63
C ARG A 142 2.04 -7.58 -14.45
N LEU A 143 2.53 -8.25 -15.50
CA LEU A 143 3.78 -9.02 -15.42
C LEU A 143 5.02 -8.11 -15.29
N TYR A 144 5.05 -6.98 -16.01
CA TYR A 144 6.11 -5.98 -15.83
C TYR A 144 6.08 -5.34 -14.43
N ALA A 145 4.88 -5.09 -13.88
CA ALA A 145 4.75 -4.57 -12.52
C ALA A 145 5.32 -5.54 -11.48
N LEU A 146 5.13 -6.86 -11.66
CA LEU A 146 5.73 -7.88 -10.80
C LEU A 146 7.26 -7.89 -10.90
N GLN A 147 7.83 -7.78 -12.10
CA GLN A 147 9.29 -7.68 -12.27
C GLN A 147 9.87 -6.48 -11.52
N ASN A 148 9.28 -5.30 -11.70
CA ASN A 148 9.71 -4.08 -11.01
C ASN A 148 9.56 -4.20 -9.48
N ARG A 149 8.55 -4.93 -9.00
CA ARG A 149 8.37 -5.20 -7.57
C ARG A 149 9.48 -6.08 -7.02
N VAL A 150 9.88 -7.13 -7.74
CA VAL A 150 11.00 -7.98 -7.30
C VAL A 150 12.29 -7.16 -7.25
N VAL A 151 12.54 -6.32 -8.25
CA VAL A 151 13.67 -5.38 -8.25
C VAL A 151 13.64 -4.51 -6.98
N ALA A 152 12.53 -3.80 -6.75
CA ALA A 152 12.40 -2.92 -5.60
C ALA A 152 12.56 -3.65 -4.25
N VAL A 153 12.02 -4.86 -4.10
CA VAL A 153 12.16 -5.65 -2.87
C VAL A 153 13.62 -6.03 -2.61
N VAL A 154 14.34 -6.46 -3.65
CA VAL A 154 15.76 -6.80 -3.55
C VAL A 154 16.59 -5.54 -3.23
N GLU A 155 16.34 -4.43 -3.91
CA GLU A 155 17.02 -3.15 -3.65
C GLU A 155 16.85 -2.71 -2.20
N ASN A 156 15.61 -2.62 -1.72
CA ASN A 156 15.32 -2.25 -0.33
C ASN A 156 16.00 -3.19 0.69
N THR A 157 16.03 -4.50 0.39
CA THR A 157 16.66 -5.48 1.29
C THR A 157 18.18 -5.28 1.35
N LEU A 158 18.83 -5.03 0.20
CA LEU A 158 20.27 -4.79 0.13
C LEU A 158 20.66 -3.47 0.79
N GLU A 159 19.87 -2.40 0.60
CA GLU A 159 20.06 -1.12 1.28
C GLU A 159 19.94 -1.26 2.81
N GLN A 160 18.96 -2.03 3.30
CA GLN A 160 18.80 -2.27 4.73
C GLN A 160 20.01 -2.98 5.33
N LEU A 161 20.52 -4.02 4.66
CA LEU A 161 21.70 -4.77 5.11
C LEU A 161 22.97 -3.91 5.08
N GLN A 162 23.08 -2.95 4.16
CA GLN A 162 24.15 -1.97 4.17
C GLN A 162 24.00 -1.00 5.35
N GLY A 163 22.79 -0.54 5.62
CA GLY A 163 22.48 0.35 6.74
C GLY A 163 22.82 -0.27 8.10
N THR A 164 22.70 -1.59 8.25
CA THR A 164 23.11 -2.31 9.48
C THR A 164 24.60 -2.69 9.50
N GLY A 165 25.33 -2.45 8.42
CA GLY A 165 26.75 -2.82 8.29
C GLY A 165 26.98 -4.32 8.10
N GLU A 166 25.94 -5.10 7.86
CA GLU A 166 26.01 -6.54 7.61
C GLU A 166 26.46 -6.87 6.18
N LEU A 167 26.37 -5.89 5.27
CA LEU A 167 26.76 -6.02 3.87
C LEU A 167 27.61 -4.82 3.40
N ALA A 168 28.82 -5.10 2.89
CA ALA A 168 29.69 -4.10 2.29
C ALA A 168 29.55 -4.08 0.76
N LEU A 169 28.54 -3.35 0.26
CA LEU A 169 28.23 -3.24 -1.17
C LEU A 169 27.81 -1.79 -1.52
N PRO A 170 28.75 -0.84 -1.64
CA PRO A 170 28.41 0.60 -1.67
C PRO A 170 27.53 1.03 -2.85
N ASP A 171 27.70 0.41 -4.02
CA ASP A 171 26.90 0.66 -5.22
C ASP A 171 26.45 -0.67 -5.81
N PHE A 172 25.19 -0.76 -6.24
CA PHE A 172 24.66 -1.96 -6.90
C PHE A 172 23.48 -1.63 -7.82
N ASP A 173 23.26 -2.50 -8.81
CA ASP A 173 22.10 -2.47 -9.69
C ASP A 173 21.39 -3.82 -9.63
N VAL A 174 20.07 -3.82 -9.53
CA VAL A 174 19.27 -5.05 -9.53
C VAL A 174 18.58 -5.22 -10.88
N VAL A 175 18.81 -6.36 -11.52
CA VAL A 175 18.15 -6.72 -12.78
C VAL A 175 17.42 -8.04 -12.61
N VAL A 176 16.14 -8.05 -12.94
CA VAL A 176 15.29 -9.25 -12.96
C VAL A 176 14.92 -9.57 -14.40
N ASP A 177 15.32 -10.74 -14.87
CA ASP A 177 15.01 -11.24 -16.21
C ASP A 177 14.08 -12.46 -16.13
N ILE A 178 12.97 -12.42 -16.87
CA ILE A 178 12.04 -13.55 -16.98
C ILE A 178 12.16 -14.14 -18.38
N ARG A 179 12.53 -15.41 -18.43
CA ARG A 179 12.71 -16.17 -19.67
C ARG A 179 11.64 -17.25 -19.83
N ILE A 180 11.00 -17.26 -20.99
CA ILE A 180 9.98 -18.24 -21.37
C ILE A 180 10.59 -19.17 -22.41
N THR A 181 10.55 -20.48 -22.15
CA THR A 181 11.00 -21.49 -23.12
C THR A 181 9.81 -22.05 -23.87
N CYS A 182 9.84 -22.00 -25.20
CA CYS A 182 8.87 -22.68 -26.05
C CYS A 182 9.15 -24.17 -26.04
N SER A 183 8.21 -25.00 -25.58
CA SER A 183 8.36 -26.46 -25.55
C SER A 183 8.41 -27.12 -26.94
N HIS A 184 7.99 -26.42 -28.00
CA HIS A 184 7.95 -26.96 -29.36
C HIS A 184 9.28 -26.84 -30.09
N CYS A 185 9.97 -25.70 -29.97
CA CYS A 185 11.24 -25.44 -30.66
C CYS A 185 12.43 -25.21 -29.73
N ASN A 186 12.21 -25.30 -28.41
CA ASN A 186 13.20 -25.04 -27.35
C ASN A 186 13.85 -23.64 -27.40
N ARG A 187 13.27 -22.68 -28.13
CA ARG A 187 13.74 -21.30 -28.10
C ARG A 187 13.36 -20.63 -26.79
N ILE A 188 14.24 -19.76 -26.33
CA ILE A 188 14.06 -18.97 -25.12
C ILE A 188 13.75 -17.54 -25.54
N HIS A 189 12.67 -16.99 -25.01
CA HIS A 189 12.19 -15.63 -25.28
C HIS A 189 12.15 -14.85 -23.98
N SER A 190 12.50 -13.57 -24.05
CA SER A 190 12.13 -12.62 -23.01
C SER A 190 10.61 -12.41 -23.00
N LEU A 191 10.11 -11.94 -21.86
CA LEU A 191 8.71 -11.57 -21.75
C LEU A 191 8.30 -10.50 -22.79
N ARG A 192 9.19 -9.54 -23.07
CA ARG A 192 8.94 -8.46 -24.05
C ARG A 192 8.82 -8.99 -25.47
N GLU A 193 9.80 -9.79 -25.91
CA GLU A 193 9.81 -10.38 -27.25
C GLU A 193 8.55 -11.21 -27.50
N LEU A 194 8.15 -12.05 -26.53
CA LEU A 194 6.97 -12.89 -26.67
C LEU A 194 5.68 -12.08 -26.86
N PHE A 195 5.56 -10.94 -26.18
CA PHE A 195 4.40 -10.06 -26.33
C PHE A 195 4.43 -9.23 -27.61
N ASP A 196 5.60 -8.71 -27.98
CA ASP A 196 5.78 -7.91 -29.19
C ASP A 196 5.54 -8.74 -30.46
N GLN A 197 6.03 -9.99 -30.47
CA GLN A 197 5.82 -10.95 -31.54
C GLN A 197 4.44 -11.64 -31.48
N LYS A 198 3.72 -11.51 -30.35
CA LYS A 198 2.46 -12.22 -30.04
C LYS A 198 2.56 -13.76 -30.11
N GLY A 199 3.75 -14.32 -29.91
CA GLY A 199 3.97 -15.75 -29.96
C GLY A 199 5.43 -16.10 -30.28
N CYS A 200 5.73 -17.39 -30.27
CA CYS A 200 7.01 -17.90 -30.75
C CYS A 200 6.97 -18.03 -32.28
N GLU A 201 8.07 -17.73 -32.97
CA GLU A 201 8.10 -17.74 -34.44
C GLU A 201 7.73 -19.12 -35.01
N CYS A 202 8.13 -20.21 -34.34
CA CYS A 202 7.82 -21.57 -34.79
C CYS A 202 6.34 -21.94 -34.77
N GLN A 203 5.50 -21.15 -34.09
CA GLN A 203 4.05 -21.31 -34.05
C GLN A 203 3.35 -20.31 -34.97
N LEU A 204 3.99 -19.16 -35.24
CA LEU A 204 3.44 -18.11 -36.10
C LEU A 204 3.73 -18.38 -37.58
N GLU A 205 4.83 -19.09 -37.90
CA GLU A 205 5.21 -19.50 -39.25
C GLU A 205 4.48 -20.75 -39.76
N SER A 206 3.73 -21.44 -38.89
CA SER A 206 2.99 -22.67 -39.24
C SER A 206 1.57 -22.45 -39.77
N ASP A 207 1.11 -21.19 -39.88
CA ASP A 207 -0.23 -20.81 -40.35
C ASP A 207 -0.22 -20.14 -41.76
N THR A 208 0.80 -20.37 -42.59
CA THR A 208 0.85 -19.98 -44.02
C THR A 208 1.22 -21.17 -44.89
#